data_AF-A0A0F9CAU5-F1
#
_entry.id   AF-A0A0F9CAU5-F1
#
_cell.length_a   1.000
_cell.length_b   1.000
_cell.length_c   1.000
_cell.angle_alpha   90.00
_cell.angle_beta   90.00
_cell.angle_gamma   90.00
#
_symmetry.space_group_name_H-M   'P 1'
#
loop_
_entity.id
_entity.type
_entity.pdbx_description
1 polymer ?
#
loop_
_entity_poly.entity_id
_entity_poly.type
_entity_poly.pdbx_seq_one_letter_code
_entity_poly.pdbx_strand_id
1 'polypeptide(L)' 'FYVKKAHIGVIPGLKEYAEFFVADEVAGPDGPLAEYGLVSDPELAETQSVVADETVLGNGS' A
#
# COMPACT_ATOMS: atom_id res chain seq x y z
N PHE A 1 -3.42 -5.44 -0.10
CA PHE A 1 -2.85 -6.48 0.79
C PHE A 1 -2.90 -5.98 2.23
N TYR A 2 -2.63 -6.81 3.24
CA TYR A 2 -2.63 -6.39 4.66
C TYR A 2 -1.24 -6.53 5.28
N VAL A 3 -0.82 -5.51 6.03
CA VAL A 3 0.43 -5.50 6.80
C VAL A 3 0.10 -5.34 8.28
N LYS A 4 0.68 -6.18 9.15
CA LYS A 4 0.56 -5.99 10.60
C LYS A 4 1.51 -4.87 11.02
N LYS A 5 0.98 -3.82 11.66
CA LYS A 5 1.79 -2.69 12.16
C LYS A 5 2.96 -3.14 13.05
N ALA A 6 2.75 -4.18 13.87
CA ALA A 6 3.79 -4.74 14.74
C ALA A 6 5.03 -5.28 13.99
N HIS A 7 4.95 -5.48 12.66
CA HIS A 7 6.08 -5.95 11.86
C HIS A 7 6.87 -4.79 11.21
N ILE A 8 6.30 -3.58 11.15
CA ILE A 8 7.01 -2.40 10.65
C ILE A 8 8.14 -2.04 11.63
N GLY A 9 9.35 -1.86 11.12
CA GLY A 9 10.56 -1.61 11.93
C GLY A 9 11.20 -2.87 12.57
N VAL A 10 10.52 -4.03 12.53
CA VAL A 10 11.10 -5.32 12.93
C VAL A 10 11.56 -6.12 11.72
N ILE A 11 10.76 -6.10 10.65
CA ILE A 11 11.12 -6.70 9.37
C ILE A 11 11.77 -5.62 8.50
N PRO A 12 13.07 -5.74 8.17
CA PRO A 12 13.75 -4.76 7.32
C PRO A 12 13.08 -4.69 5.94
N GLY A 13 12.85 -3.48 5.43
CA GLY A 13 12.30 -3.26 4.09
C GLY A 13 10.78 -3.40 3.97
N LEU A 14 10.06 -3.75 5.05
CA LEU A 14 8.61 -3.99 4.96
C LEU A 14 7.82 -2.72 4.67
N LYS A 15 8.27 -1.57 5.19
CA LYS A 15 7.62 -0.28 4.93
C LYS A 15 7.83 0.13 3.47
N GLU A 16 9.07 0.02 3.01
CA GLU A 16 9.48 0.35 1.65
C GLU A 16 8.79 -0.57 0.63
N TYR A 17 8.61 -1.85 0.96
CA TYR A 17 7.79 -2.76 0.17
C TYR A 17 6.34 -2.25 0.06
N ALA A 18 5.71 -1.90 1.18
CA ALA A 18 4.34 -1.42 1.17
C ALA A 18 4.20 -0.13 0.34
N GLU A 19 5.12 0.82 0.50
CA GLU A 19 5.18 2.08 -0.25
C GLU A 19 5.37 1.85 -1.75
N PHE A 20 6.27 0.94 -2.13
CA PHE A 20 6.51 0.61 -3.55
C PHE A 20 5.24 0.07 -4.23
N PHE A 21 4.50 -0.82 -3.56
CA PHE A 21 3.30 -1.42 -4.14
C PHE A 21 2.06 -0.50 -4.16
N VAL A 22 2.15 0.70 -3.59
CA VAL A 22 1.10 1.74 -3.69
C VAL A 22 1.57 2.96 -4.47
N ALA A 23 2.79 2.96 -5.00
CA ALA A 23 3.30 4.04 -5.84
C ALA A 23 2.48 4.15 -7.14
N ASP A 24 2.27 5.37 -7.62
CA ASP A 24 1.50 5.63 -8.86
C ASP A 24 2.04 4.88 -10.07
N GLU A 25 3.37 4.80 -10.19
CA GLU A 25 4.05 4.08 -11.28
C GLU A 25 3.86 2.56 -11.21
N VAL A 26 3.47 2.01 -10.06
CA VAL A 26 3.28 0.57 -9.83
C VAL A 26 1.79 0.20 -9.85
N ALA A 27 0.97 0.91 -9.06
CA ALA A 27 -0.43 0.61 -8.81
C ALA A 27 -1.42 1.45 -9.63
N GLY A 28 -0.94 2.50 -10.31
CA GLY A 28 -1.75 3.34 -11.19
C GLY A 28 -2.29 2.59 -12.42
N PRO A 29 -3.20 3.22 -13.19
CA PRO A 29 -3.90 2.60 -14.32
C PRO A 29 -2.96 2.17 -15.46
N ASP A 30 -1.83 2.84 -15.60
CA ASP A 30 -0.79 2.54 -16.59
C ASP A 30 0.39 1.77 -15.97
N GLY A 31 0.24 1.30 -14.73
CA GLY A 31 1.28 0.60 -13.99
C GLY A 31 1.34 -0.91 -14.29
N PRO A 32 2.45 -1.58 -13.90
CA PRO A 32 2.64 -3.01 -14.09
C PRO A 32 1.54 -3.85 -13.42
N LEU A 33 0.96 -3.40 -12.31
CA LEU A 33 -0.15 -4.13 -11.68
C LEU A 33 -1.38 -4.20 -12.59
N ALA A 34 -1.67 -3.14 -13.34
CA ALA A 34 -2.73 -3.12 -14.33
C ALA A 34 -2.42 -4.01 -15.54
N GLU A 35 -1.16 -4.02 -16.01
CA GLU A 35 -0.70 -4.94 -17.06
C GLU A 35 -0.86 -6.41 -16.65
N TYR A 36 -0.65 -6.72 -15.38
CA TYR A 36 -0.87 -8.05 -14.81
C TYR A 36 -2.34 -8.37 -14.50
N GLY A 37 -3.27 -7.48 -14.87
CA GLY A 37 -4.71 -7.71 -14.78
C GLY A 37 -5.34 -7.33 -13.43
N LEU A 38 -4.64 -6.59 -12.58
CA LEU A 38 -5.26 -5.96 -11.40
C LEU A 38 -5.98 -4.68 -11.79
N VAL A 39 -7.03 -4.34 -11.05
CA VAL A 39 -7.74 -3.07 -11.22
C VAL A 39 -7.12 -2.06 -10.28
N SER A 40 -6.72 -0.91 -10.81
CA SER A 40 -6.18 0.20 -10.02
C SER A 40 -7.20 0.74 -9.02
N ASP A 41 -6.72 1.08 -7.84
CA ASP A 41 -7.54 1.64 -6.77
C ASP A 41 -7.95 3.08 -7.12
N PRO A 42 -9.25 3.41 -7.23
CA PRO A 42 -9.68 4.79 -7.43
C PRO A 42 -9.32 5.70 -6.25
N GLU A 43 -9.08 5.15 -5.06
CA GLU A 43 -8.72 5.86 -3.84
C GLU A 43 -7.22 5.69 -3.51
N LEU A 44 -6.37 5.45 -4.52
CA LEU A 44 -4.94 5.15 -4.35
C LEU A 44 -4.20 6.19 -3.47
N ALA A 45 -4.51 7.47 -3.63
CA ALA A 45 -3.91 8.54 -2.82
C ALA A 45 -4.25 8.44 -1.33
N GLU A 46 -5.44 7.97 -0.97
CA GLU A 46 -5.81 7.69 0.41
C GLU A 46 -5.02 6.48 0.92
N THR A 47 -4.97 5.41 0.13
CA THR A 47 -4.18 4.21 0.46
C THR A 47 -2.70 4.53 0.67
N GLN A 48 -2.11 5.40 -0.16
CA GLN A 48 -0.74 5.90 0.01
C GLN A 48 -0.55 6.61 1.35
N SER A 49 -1.50 7.49 1.72
CA SER A 49 -1.47 8.21 3.00
C SER A 49 -1.58 7.25 4.19
N VAL A 50 -2.48 6.26 4.11
CA VAL A 50 -2.64 5.21 5.13
C VAL A 50 -1.35 4.42 5.34
N VAL A 51 -0.63 4.08 4.27
CA VAL A 51 0.66 3.36 4.32
C VAL A 51 1.75 4.25 4.92
N ALA A 52 1.86 5.50 4.48
CA ALA A 52 2.86 6.45 4.96
C ALA A 52 2.72 6.74 6.46
N ASP A 53 1.47 6.94 6.91
CA ASP A 53 1.10 7.24 8.30
C ASP A 53 1.02 5.99 9.20
N GLU A 54 1.21 4.80 8.63
CA GLU A 54 1.10 3.50 9.32
C GLU A 54 -0.24 3.37 10.07
N THR A 55 -1.32 3.83 9.43
CA THR A 55 -2.66 3.82 10.03
C THR A 55 -3.18 2.38 10.11
N VAL A 56 -3.73 2.02 11.28
CA VAL A 56 -4.25 0.66 11.52
C VAL A 56 -5.68 0.57 11.01
N LEU A 57 -5.92 -0.39 10.10
CA LEU A 57 -7.27 -0.79 9.69
C LEU A 57 -8.03 -1.37 10.90
N GLY A 58 -9.12 -0.72 11.30
CA GLY A 58 -10.08 -1.29 12.27
C GLY A 58 -10.17 -0.62 13.63
N ASN A 59 -9.77 0.65 13.82
CA ASN A 59 -10.04 1.38 15.06
C ASN A 59 -11.50 1.88 15.21
N GLY A 60 -12.45 1.24 14.53
CA GLY A 60 -13.86 1.58 14.51
C GLY A 60 -14.76 0.43 14.97
N SER A 61 -14.67 0.07 16.26
CA SER A 61 -15.71 -0.45 17.17
C SER A 61 -15.06 -1.12 18.40
#